data_AF-A0A2S4ZBZ9-F1
#
_entry.id   AF-A0A2S4ZBZ9-F1
#
_cell.length_a   1.000
_cell.length_b   1.000
_cell.length_c   1.000
_cell.angle_alpha   90.00
_cell.angle_beta   90.00
_cell.angle_gamma   90.00
#
_symmetry.space_group_name_H-M   'P 1'
#
loop_
_entity.id
_entity.type
_entity.pdbx_description
1 polymer ?
#
loop_
_entity_poly.entity_id
_entity_poly.type
_entity_poly.pdbx_seq_one_letter_code
_entity_poly.pdbx_strand_id
1 'polypeptide(L)'
;MVDGLPLLAEPEFWAAHLVDLYDGALVESFGVDPADVEGMLERLCDKSAWPMFRIPLTGGHSILVHYNSGEEYTSTDCFIVHPDWWTDGLVLASTDEDRIGPGLCWPELAALIGAPGDGEGVTDPHARLLLLLPALGDTDVPAEAVTLVRRALIAQGGPDDCEALARHLLRGHPMWGAAAWSYDEDERAWICAGEHSPRGTPLGDHLPDAQRTALEHCLTPAGG
;
A
#
# COMPACT_ATOMS: atom_id res chain seq x y z
N MET A 1 3.10 10.16 16.72
CA MET A 1 2.71 8.91 16.06
C MET A 1 1.90 8.07 17.03
N VAL A 2 0.80 7.48 16.56
CA VAL A 2 -0.11 6.62 17.31
C VAL A 2 -0.38 5.34 16.53
N ASP A 3 -0.88 4.30 17.20
CA ASP A 3 -1.32 3.07 16.53
C ASP A 3 -2.58 3.34 15.69
N GLY A 4 -2.49 3.06 14.39
CA GLY A 4 -3.59 3.24 13.44
C GLY A 4 -4.61 2.10 13.45
N LEU A 5 -4.30 0.92 14.02
CA LEU A 5 -5.17 -0.26 13.97
C LEU A 5 -6.65 0.00 14.32
N PRO A 6 -6.99 0.81 15.36
CA PRO A 6 -8.38 1.11 15.68
C PRO A 6 -9.17 1.78 14.54
N LEU A 7 -8.50 2.56 13.68
CA LEU A 7 -9.12 3.26 12.56
C LEU A 7 -9.63 2.30 11.47
N LEU A 8 -9.06 1.10 11.37
CA LEU A 8 -9.47 0.11 10.36
C LEU A 8 -10.92 -0.36 10.52
N ALA A 9 -11.48 -0.20 11.73
CA ALA A 9 -12.87 -0.56 12.02
C ALA A 9 -13.88 0.53 11.63
N GLU A 10 -13.40 1.72 11.25
CA GLU A 10 -14.23 2.88 10.87
C GLU A 10 -14.41 2.88 9.34
N PRO A 11 -15.63 2.72 8.79
CA PRO A 11 -15.83 2.65 7.34
C PRO A 11 -15.29 3.86 6.57
N GLU A 12 -15.40 5.07 7.15
CA GLU A 12 -14.92 6.32 6.59
C GLU A 12 -13.38 6.37 6.45
N PHE A 13 -12.65 5.55 7.22
CA PHE A 13 -11.19 5.41 7.08
C PHE A 13 -10.83 4.92 5.68
N TRP A 14 -11.57 3.96 5.12
CA TRP A 14 -11.21 3.38 3.82
C TRP A 14 -11.43 4.36 2.66
N ALA A 15 -12.48 5.17 2.74
CA ALA A 15 -12.68 6.27 1.80
C ALA A 15 -11.55 7.31 1.95
N ALA A 16 -11.23 7.73 3.18
CA ALA A 16 -10.17 8.70 3.42
C ALA A 16 -8.77 8.21 3.00
N HIS A 17 -8.44 6.94 3.27
CA HIS A 17 -7.15 6.34 2.90
C HIS A 17 -6.96 6.25 1.39
N LEU A 18 -8.04 5.97 0.65
CA LEU A 18 -8.00 5.77 -0.80
C LEU A 18 -8.34 7.05 -1.58
N VAL A 19 -8.48 8.20 -0.91
CA VAL A 19 -8.99 9.44 -1.50
C VAL A 19 -8.20 9.89 -2.73
N ASP A 20 -6.88 9.66 -2.75
CA ASP A 20 -6.04 10.02 -3.89
C ASP A 20 -6.21 9.08 -5.09
N LEU A 21 -6.81 7.90 -4.90
CA LEU A 21 -7.03 6.92 -5.97
C LEU A 21 -8.37 7.06 -6.68
N TYR A 22 -9.29 7.90 -6.19
CA TYR A 22 -10.60 8.08 -6.79
C TYR A 22 -10.99 9.55 -6.96
N ASP A 23 -11.81 9.83 -7.98
CA ASP A 23 -12.44 11.15 -8.11
C ASP A 23 -13.50 11.32 -7.02
N GLY A 24 -13.54 12.47 -6.33
CA GLY A 24 -14.52 12.78 -5.28
C GLY A 24 -15.98 12.47 -5.64
N ALA A 25 -16.35 12.45 -6.93
CA ALA A 25 -17.65 11.96 -7.39
C ALA A 25 -17.96 10.48 -7.03
N LEU A 26 -16.94 9.68 -6.69
CA LEU A 26 -17.05 8.28 -6.31
C LEU A 26 -17.10 8.06 -4.79
N VAL A 27 -17.04 9.11 -3.97
CA VAL A 27 -17.06 8.98 -2.50
C VAL A 27 -18.31 8.23 -2.00
N GLU A 28 -19.47 8.49 -2.60
CA GLU A 28 -20.73 7.81 -2.25
C GLU A 28 -20.67 6.30 -2.53
N SER A 29 -19.76 5.84 -3.41
CA SER A 29 -19.55 4.41 -3.70
C SER A 29 -18.90 3.66 -2.55
N PHE A 30 -18.39 4.36 -1.53
CA PHE A 30 -17.96 3.77 -0.27
C PHE A 30 -19.11 3.61 0.73
N GLY A 31 -20.29 4.18 0.46
CA GLY A 31 -21.45 4.10 1.35
C GLY A 31 -21.34 4.95 2.62
N VAL A 32 -20.49 5.96 2.61
CA VAL A 32 -20.23 6.88 3.73
C VAL A 32 -20.62 8.31 3.39
N ASP A 33 -20.89 9.14 4.40
CA ASP A 33 -21.15 10.56 4.21
C ASP A 33 -19.84 11.30 3.86
N PRO A 34 -19.80 12.15 2.82
CA PRO A 34 -18.62 12.97 2.51
C PRO A 34 -18.08 13.77 3.69
N ALA A 35 -18.95 14.23 4.61
CA ALA A 35 -18.53 14.98 5.79
C ALA A 35 -17.78 14.10 6.81
N ASP A 36 -18.14 12.83 6.93
CA ASP A 36 -17.43 11.87 7.80
C ASP A 36 -16.03 11.57 7.23
N VAL A 37 -15.92 11.50 5.88
CA VAL A 37 -14.63 11.35 5.20
C VAL A 37 -13.74 12.58 5.42
N GLU A 38 -14.30 13.79 5.33
CA GLU A 38 -13.56 15.03 5.62
C GLU A 38 -13.06 15.05 7.07
N GLY A 39 -13.92 14.70 8.04
CA GLY A 39 -13.52 14.58 9.45
C GLY A 39 -12.46 13.50 9.70
N MET A 40 -12.50 12.39 8.96
CA MET A 40 -11.46 11.37 9.01
C MET A 40 -10.14 11.88 8.41
N LEU A 41 -10.17 12.58 7.27
CA LEU A 41 -8.99 13.20 6.69
C LEU A 41 -8.36 14.19 7.68
N GLU A 42 -9.14 15.05 8.35
CA GLU A 42 -8.63 15.95 9.39
C GLU A 42 -7.89 15.19 10.51
N ARG A 43 -8.39 14.03 10.93
CA ARG A 43 -7.74 13.16 11.93
C ARG A 43 -6.44 12.54 11.40
N LEU A 44 -6.42 12.06 10.15
CA LEU A 44 -5.22 11.52 9.52
C LEU A 44 -4.12 12.59 9.38
N CYS A 45 -4.52 13.86 9.22
CA CYS A 45 -3.64 15.02 9.14
C CYS A 45 -3.20 15.59 10.50
N ASP A 46 -3.70 15.07 11.64
CA ASP A 46 -3.40 15.64 12.96
C ASP A 46 -1.92 15.42 13.34
N LYS A 47 -1.15 16.51 13.31
CA LYS A 47 0.28 16.55 13.65
C LYS A 47 0.61 16.03 15.05
N SER A 48 -0.36 16.03 15.97
CA SER A 48 -0.19 15.51 17.32
C SER A 48 -0.37 13.98 17.41
N ALA A 49 -1.03 13.37 16.42
CA ALA A 49 -1.52 12.01 16.49
C ALA A 49 -1.49 11.26 15.14
N TRP A 50 -0.42 11.43 14.34
CA TRP A 50 -0.31 10.71 13.07
C TRP A 50 -0.39 9.18 13.23
N PRO A 51 -1.35 8.52 12.56
CA PRO A 51 -1.48 7.08 12.63
C PRO A 51 -0.39 6.37 11.81
N MET A 52 0.03 5.22 12.33
CA MET A 52 0.92 4.29 11.64
C MET A 52 0.30 2.90 11.65
N PHE A 53 0.32 2.25 10.50
CA PHE A 53 -0.16 0.88 10.30
C PHE A 53 1.03 -0.01 10.00
N ARG A 54 1.21 -1.04 10.82
CA ARG A 54 2.26 -2.04 10.62
C ARG A 54 1.66 -3.30 10.03
N ILE A 55 2.11 -3.69 8.85
CA ILE A 55 1.73 -4.93 8.16
C ILE A 55 2.88 -5.93 8.35
N PRO A 56 2.73 -6.94 9.22
CA PRO A 56 3.78 -7.94 9.44
C PRO A 56 3.95 -8.82 8.20
N LEU A 57 5.21 -9.03 7.82
CA LEU A 57 5.63 -9.91 6.72
C LEU A 57 6.49 -11.06 7.27
N THR A 58 6.84 -12.01 6.39
CA THR A 58 7.70 -13.13 6.73
C THR A 58 9.14 -12.68 7.02
N GLY A 59 9.87 -13.48 7.79
CA GLY A 59 11.29 -13.20 8.08
C GLY A 59 11.52 -11.95 8.92
N GLY A 60 10.56 -11.53 9.75
CA GLY A 60 10.71 -10.40 10.67
C GLY A 60 10.52 -9.01 10.05
N HIS A 61 10.27 -8.93 8.74
CA HIS A 61 10.00 -7.67 8.06
C HIS A 61 8.59 -7.14 8.37
N SER A 62 8.38 -5.86 8.11
CA SER A 62 7.06 -5.25 8.08
C SER A 62 6.99 -4.17 7.02
N ILE A 63 5.81 -3.99 6.40
CA ILE A 63 5.50 -2.73 5.71
C ILE A 63 4.88 -1.79 6.72
N LEU A 64 5.37 -0.56 6.78
CA LEU A 64 4.75 0.53 7.52
C LEU A 64 4.02 1.44 6.53
N VAL A 65 2.75 1.70 6.79
CA VAL A 65 1.99 2.79 6.16
C VAL A 65 1.87 3.89 7.19
N HIS A 66 2.50 5.02 6.92
CA HIS A 66 2.62 6.14 7.83
C HIS A 66 1.99 7.38 7.21
N TYR A 67 1.10 8.00 7.97
CA TYR A 67 0.58 9.31 7.62
C TYR A 67 1.52 10.37 8.17
N ASN A 68 1.86 11.35 7.35
CA ASN A 68 2.60 12.52 7.77
C ASN A 68 1.96 13.73 7.11
N SER A 69 2.21 14.92 7.64
CA SER A 69 1.80 16.15 6.95
C SER A 69 2.94 17.15 6.99
N GLY A 70 3.33 17.63 5.82
CA GLY A 70 4.16 18.84 5.68
C GLY A 70 3.40 20.09 6.12
N GLU A 71 3.89 21.27 5.74
CA GLU A 71 3.18 22.52 6.04
C GLU A 71 1.89 22.67 5.20
N GLU A 72 1.84 22.08 4.00
CA GLU A 72 0.77 22.31 3.03
C GLU A 72 0.02 21.05 2.56
N TYR A 73 0.55 19.84 2.79
CA TYR A 73 -0.02 18.59 2.28
C TYR A 73 0.11 17.43 3.28
N THR A 74 -0.83 16.49 3.22
CA THR A 74 -0.76 15.21 3.92
C THR A 74 -0.18 14.18 2.98
N SER A 75 0.92 13.56 3.40
CA SER A 75 1.59 12.48 2.70
C SER A 75 1.27 11.13 3.34
N THR A 76 1.25 10.11 2.51
CA THR A 76 1.22 8.71 2.95
C THR A 76 2.52 8.08 2.49
N ASP A 77 3.35 7.67 3.45
CA ASP A 77 4.60 6.98 3.21
C ASP A 77 4.41 5.49 3.45
N CYS A 78 4.89 4.68 2.50
CA CYS A 78 4.83 3.23 2.55
C CYS A 78 6.26 2.69 2.40
N PHE A 79 6.76 1.97 3.40
CA PHE A 79 8.15 1.51 3.44
C PHE A 79 8.30 0.15 4.11
N ILE A 80 9.28 -0.64 3.68
CA ILE A 80 9.65 -1.92 4.29
C ILE A 80 10.72 -1.68 5.35
N VAL A 81 10.53 -2.26 6.53
CA VAL A 81 11.48 -2.22 7.64
C VAL A 81 11.81 -3.62 8.13
N HIS A 82 12.99 -3.76 8.74
CA HIS A 82 13.37 -4.91 9.54
C HIS A 82 14.04 -4.41 10.83
N PRO A 83 13.62 -4.87 12.02
CA PRO A 83 14.07 -4.29 13.30
C PRO A 83 15.57 -4.37 13.53
N ASP A 84 16.23 -5.40 12.99
CA ASP A 84 17.68 -5.61 13.14
C ASP A 84 18.52 -4.95 12.03
N TRP A 85 17.92 -4.23 11.08
CA TRP A 85 18.66 -3.62 9.98
C TRP A 85 18.98 -2.16 10.30
N TRP A 86 20.14 -1.70 9.85
CA TRP A 86 20.65 -0.35 10.12
C TRP A 86 19.99 0.74 9.27
N THR A 87 19.24 0.36 8.23
CA THR A 87 18.57 1.29 7.32
C THR A 87 17.27 1.82 7.93
N ASP A 88 16.94 3.08 7.63
CA ASP A 88 15.72 3.74 8.09
C ASP A 88 14.44 3.21 7.41
N GLY A 89 14.60 2.30 6.44
CA GLY A 89 13.51 1.65 5.70
C GLY A 89 13.71 1.75 4.20
N LEU A 90 13.09 0.83 3.46
CA LEU A 90 13.10 0.81 2.01
C LEU A 90 11.78 1.36 1.51
N VAL A 91 11.80 2.55 0.90
CA VAL A 91 10.59 3.22 0.41
C VAL A 91 9.97 2.44 -0.74
N LEU A 92 8.68 2.13 -0.61
CA LEU A 92 7.84 1.59 -1.68
C LEU A 92 7.11 2.72 -2.40
N ALA A 93 6.42 3.56 -1.63
CA ALA A 93 5.72 4.72 -2.18
C ALA A 93 5.69 5.87 -1.17
N SER A 94 5.65 7.09 -1.66
CA SER A 94 5.48 8.30 -0.87
C SER A 94 4.78 9.35 -1.71
N THR A 95 3.70 9.93 -1.19
CA THR A 95 3.01 11.07 -1.82
C THR A 95 3.58 12.43 -1.42
N ASP A 96 4.72 12.45 -0.72
CA ASP A 96 5.46 13.67 -0.38
C ASP A 96 6.10 14.32 -1.65
N GLU A 97 6.86 15.41 -1.48
CA GLU A 97 7.41 16.24 -2.56
C GLU A 97 8.14 15.44 -3.66
N ASP A 98 8.88 14.39 -3.28
CA ASP A 98 9.65 13.55 -4.21
C ASP A 98 8.76 12.63 -5.07
N ARG A 99 7.50 12.42 -4.68
CA ARG A 99 6.49 11.57 -5.35
C ARG A 99 7.07 10.23 -5.79
N ILE A 100 7.37 9.39 -4.81
CA ILE A 100 8.00 8.10 -5.04
C ILE A 100 6.90 7.06 -5.28
N GLY A 101 6.96 6.34 -6.39
CA GLY A 101 6.04 5.25 -6.70
C GLY A 101 5.94 4.94 -8.19
N PRO A 102 5.31 3.82 -8.57
CA PRO A 102 4.77 2.77 -7.71
C PRO A 102 5.88 1.89 -7.13
N GLY A 103 5.63 1.30 -5.96
CA GLY A 103 6.58 0.44 -5.24
C GLY A 103 6.30 -1.05 -5.36
N LEU A 104 5.09 -1.41 -5.78
CA LEU A 104 4.62 -2.79 -5.87
C LEU A 104 4.02 -3.07 -7.25
N CYS A 105 4.35 -4.25 -7.78
CA CYS A 105 3.60 -4.87 -8.87
C CYS A 105 2.46 -5.75 -8.32
N TRP A 106 1.55 -6.17 -9.18
CA TRP A 106 0.44 -7.02 -8.78
C TRP A 106 0.88 -8.37 -8.20
N PRO A 107 1.84 -9.12 -8.80
CA PRO A 107 2.34 -10.36 -8.22
C PRO A 107 2.87 -10.23 -6.78
N GLU A 108 3.64 -9.18 -6.48
CA GLU A 108 4.13 -8.91 -5.11
C GLU A 108 2.96 -8.61 -4.17
N LEU A 109 2.04 -7.70 -4.54
CA LEU A 109 0.88 -7.38 -3.72
C LEU A 109 0.02 -8.62 -3.42
N ALA A 110 -0.24 -9.46 -4.43
CA ALA A 110 -0.99 -10.70 -4.26
C ALA A 110 -0.29 -11.69 -3.31
N ALA A 111 1.04 -11.81 -3.39
CA ALA A 111 1.82 -12.64 -2.49
C ALA A 111 1.78 -12.11 -1.04
N LEU A 112 1.92 -10.79 -0.87
CA LEU A 112 1.85 -10.13 0.44
C LEU A 112 0.46 -10.29 1.10
N ILE A 113 -0.62 -10.38 0.32
CA ILE A 113 -1.96 -10.63 0.86
C ILE A 113 -2.12 -12.10 1.30
N GLY A 114 -1.50 -13.04 0.58
CA GLY A 114 -1.58 -14.48 0.85
C GLY A 114 -0.69 -14.99 1.97
N ALA A 115 0.34 -14.24 2.36
CA ALA A 115 1.33 -14.64 3.37
C ALA A 115 1.33 -13.66 4.56
N PRO A 116 0.40 -13.79 5.52
CA PRO A 116 0.47 -13.01 6.74
C PRO A 116 1.74 -13.39 7.52
N GLY A 117 2.51 -12.39 7.95
CA GLY A 117 3.66 -12.61 8.83
C GLY A 117 3.23 -12.95 10.26
N ASP A 118 4.18 -13.40 11.07
CA ASP A 118 3.93 -13.91 12.43
C ASP A 118 3.91 -12.81 13.52
N GLY A 119 3.84 -11.54 13.12
CA GLY A 119 3.90 -10.39 14.01
C GLY A 119 2.54 -9.78 14.37
N GLU A 120 2.52 -8.91 15.39
CA GLU A 120 1.37 -8.03 15.66
C GLU A 120 1.14 -7.05 14.48
N GLY A 121 -0.04 -6.47 14.36
CA GLY A 121 -0.36 -5.49 13.32
C GLY A 121 -1.48 -5.94 12.38
N VAL A 122 -1.49 -5.44 11.15
CA VAL A 122 -2.56 -5.68 10.18
C VAL A 122 -2.36 -7.03 9.49
N THR A 123 -3.05 -8.05 10.00
CA THR A 123 -3.00 -9.43 9.48
C THR A 123 -4.20 -9.77 8.58
N ASP A 124 -5.28 -9.00 8.63
CA ASP A 124 -6.45 -9.22 7.78
C ASP A 124 -6.08 -9.00 6.29
N PRO A 125 -6.30 -9.98 5.40
CA PRO A 125 -5.88 -9.89 4.00
C PRO A 125 -6.62 -8.80 3.22
N HIS A 126 -7.88 -8.50 3.56
CA HIS A 126 -8.66 -7.45 2.93
C HIS A 126 -8.15 -6.06 3.35
N ALA A 127 -7.87 -5.86 4.64
CA ALA A 127 -7.28 -4.63 5.13
C ALA A 127 -5.88 -4.38 4.54
N ARG A 128 -5.05 -5.43 4.46
CA ARG A 128 -3.71 -5.35 3.81
C ARG A 128 -3.82 -4.94 2.34
N LEU A 129 -4.73 -5.54 1.59
CA LEU A 129 -4.94 -5.20 0.18
C LEU A 129 -5.28 -3.72 0.02
N LEU A 130 -6.24 -3.20 0.80
CA LEU A 130 -6.65 -1.81 0.69
C LEU A 130 -5.56 -0.84 1.16
N LEU A 131 -4.85 -1.14 2.26
CA LEU A 131 -3.75 -0.31 2.77
C LEU A 131 -2.57 -0.17 1.80
N LEU A 132 -2.31 -1.21 1.01
CA LEU A 132 -1.18 -1.25 0.07
C LEU A 132 -1.56 -0.83 -1.34
N LEU A 133 -2.86 -0.65 -1.62
CA LEU A 133 -3.35 -0.30 -2.94
C LEU A 133 -2.75 1.01 -3.48
N PRO A 134 -2.51 2.06 -2.67
CA PRO A 134 -1.82 3.25 -3.17
C PRO A 134 -0.42 2.98 -3.71
N ALA A 135 0.32 2.00 -3.17
CA ALA A 135 1.67 1.68 -3.62
C ALA A 135 1.70 0.81 -4.91
N LEU A 136 0.55 0.33 -5.37
CA LEU A 136 0.41 -0.44 -6.61
C LEU A 136 0.45 0.47 -7.84
N GLY A 137 1.17 0.05 -8.87
CA GLY A 137 1.08 0.67 -10.20
C GLY A 137 1.62 -0.26 -11.26
N ASP A 138 0.77 -1.14 -11.75
CA ASP A 138 1.13 -2.21 -12.68
C ASP A 138 0.20 -2.17 -13.90
N THR A 139 0.76 -2.24 -15.11
CA THR A 139 -0.05 -2.31 -16.34
C THR A 139 -0.67 -3.68 -16.56
N ASP A 140 -0.15 -4.72 -15.92
CA ASP A 140 -0.53 -6.11 -16.12
C ASP A 140 -1.38 -6.67 -14.96
N VAL A 141 -2.18 -5.79 -14.33
CA VAL A 141 -3.17 -6.18 -13.32
C VAL A 141 -4.23 -7.11 -13.94
N PRO A 142 -4.42 -8.34 -13.44
CA PRO A 142 -5.32 -9.30 -14.03
C PRO A 142 -6.78 -8.99 -13.67
N ALA A 143 -7.73 -9.49 -14.48
CA ALA A 143 -9.14 -9.15 -14.33
C ALA A 143 -9.74 -9.57 -12.97
N GLU A 144 -9.25 -10.66 -12.38
CA GLU A 144 -9.66 -11.12 -11.05
C GLU A 144 -9.30 -10.15 -9.92
N ALA A 145 -8.35 -9.24 -10.12
CA ALA A 145 -8.00 -8.20 -9.15
C ALA A 145 -9.21 -7.37 -8.74
N VAL A 146 -10.08 -7.04 -9.70
CA VAL A 146 -11.33 -6.31 -9.46
C VAL A 146 -12.21 -7.04 -8.45
N THR A 147 -12.29 -8.37 -8.56
CA THR A 147 -13.09 -9.19 -7.64
C THR A 147 -12.48 -9.20 -6.24
N LEU A 148 -11.14 -9.23 -6.13
CA LEU A 148 -10.44 -9.18 -4.84
C LEU A 148 -10.62 -7.83 -4.15
N VAL A 149 -10.45 -6.72 -4.87
CA VAL A 149 -10.67 -5.37 -4.33
C VAL A 149 -12.13 -5.19 -3.92
N ARG A 150 -13.10 -5.62 -4.74
CA ARG A 150 -14.53 -5.57 -4.38
C ARG A 150 -14.82 -6.30 -3.08
N ARG A 151 -14.30 -7.53 -2.93
CA ARG A 151 -14.46 -8.31 -1.70
C ARG A 151 -13.83 -7.62 -0.50
N ALA A 152 -12.69 -6.98 -0.68
CA ALA A 152 -12.04 -6.24 0.40
C ALA A 152 -12.87 -5.01 0.83
N LEU A 153 -13.36 -4.22 -0.13
CA LEU A 153 -14.24 -3.07 0.17
C LEU A 153 -15.47 -3.52 0.96
N ILE A 154 -16.17 -4.58 0.50
CA ILE A 154 -17.35 -5.12 1.20
C ILE A 154 -17.00 -5.64 2.60
N ALA A 155 -15.89 -6.37 2.74
CA ALA A 155 -15.44 -6.89 4.03
C ALA A 155 -15.12 -5.77 5.04
N GLN A 156 -14.74 -4.60 4.53
CA GLN A 156 -14.42 -3.41 5.30
C GLN A 156 -15.59 -2.42 5.42
N GLY A 157 -16.82 -2.87 5.16
CA GLY A 157 -18.04 -2.09 5.39
C GLY A 157 -18.56 -1.29 4.20
N GLY A 158 -17.91 -1.40 3.03
CA GLY A 158 -18.39 -0.81 1.79
C GLY A 158 -19.63 -1.50 1.21
N PRO A 159 -20.36 -0.86 0.28
CA PRO A 159 -21.58 -1.40 -0.32
C PRO A 159 -21.28 -2.55 -1.29
N ASP A 160 -22.28 -3.42 -1.51
CA ASP A 160 -22.18 -4.56 -2.42
C ASP A 160 -21.94 -4.15 -3.89
N ASP A 161 -22.47 -2.99 -4.30
CA ASP A 161 -22.36 -2.43 -5.65
C ASP A 161 -21.14 -1.49 -5.80
N CYS A 162 -19.97 -1.94 -5.36
CA CYS A 162 -18.72 -1.19 -5.45
C CYS A 162 -17.81 -1.62 -6.63
N GLU A 163 -18.36 -2.30 -7.64
CA GLU A 163 -17.56 -2.85 -8.74
C GLU A 163 -16.91 -1.74 -9.61
N ALA A 164 -17.63 -0.65 -9.86
CA ALA A 164 -17.11 0.50 -10.59
C ALA A 164 -15.95 1.17 -9.83
N LEU A 165 -16.10 1.32 -8.50
CA LEU A 165 -15.06 1.83 -7.61
C LEU A 165 -13.84 0.91 -7.61
N ALA A 166 -14.02 -0.40 -7.44
CA ALA A 166 -12.92 -1.37 -7.46
C ALA A 166 -12.09 -1.31 -8.76
N ARG A 167 -12.75 -1.16 -9.92
CA ARG A 167 -12.04 -0.96 -11.20
C ARG A 167 -11.30 0.37 -11.26
N HIS A 168 -11.86 1.41 -10.66
CA HIS A 168 -11.26 2.74 -10.67
C HIS A 168 -9.97 2.76 -9.83
N LEU A 169 -10.02 2.20 -8.61
CA LEU A 169 -8.88 2.12 -7.69
C LEU A 169 -7.68 1.35 -8.28
N LEU A 170 -7.92 0.40 -9.19
CA LEU A 170 -6.88 -0.38 -9.85
C LEU A 170 -6.20 0.31 -11.04
N ARG A 171 -6.56 1.56 -11.37
CA ARG A 171 -5.92 2.32 -12.45
C ARG A 171 -4.52 2.85 -12.10
N GLY A 172 -4.08 2.65 -10.86
CA GLY A 172 -2.85 3.20 -10.31
C GLY A 172 -3.06 4.61 -9.75
N HIS A 173 -2.12 5.03 -8.92
CA HIS A 173 -2.16 6.34 -8.29
C HIS A 173 -2.02 7.48 -9.32
N PRO A 174 -2.81 8.57 -9.28
CA PRO A 174 -2.71 9.65 -10.25
C PRO A 174 -1.33 10.32 -10.36
N MET A 175 -0.52 10.26 -9.30
CA MET A 175 0.82 10.87 -9.28
C MET A 175 1.84 10.13 -10.16
N TRP A 176 1.80 8.80 -10.22
CA TRP A 176 2.78 7.98 -10.96
C TRP A 176 2.17 7.01 -11.98
N GLY A 177 0.85 6.81 -11.93
CA GLY A 177 0.11 5.93 -12.84
C GLY A 177 0.46 4.45 -12.68
N ALA A 178 0.15 3.69 -13.73
CA ALA A 178 0.59 2.31 -13.88
C ALA A 178 1.85 2.25 -14.76
N ALA A 179 2.76 1.33 -14.44
CA ALA A 179 3.99 1.12 -15.19
C ALA A 179 4.16 -0.36 -15.56
N ALA A 180 4.95 -0.62 -16.60
CA ALA A 180 5.32 -1.97 -16.96
C ALA A 180 6.37 -2.50 -15.97
N TRP A 181 6.22 -3.77 -15.61
CA TRP A 181 7.15 -4.48 -14.73
C TRP A 181 7.78 -5.67 -15.44
N SER A 182 9.03 -5.95 -15.13
CA SER A 182 9.75 -7.13 -15.57
C SER A 182 10.44 -7.78 -14.39
N TYR A 183 10.36 -9.10 -14.31
CA TYR A 183 11.13 -9.85 -13.32
C TYR A 183 12.54 -10.09 -13.87
N ASP A 184 13.54 -9.63 -13.13
CA ASP A 184 14.94 -9.94 -13.39
C ASP A 184 15.29 -11.24 -12.66
N GLU A 185 15.65 -12.28 -13.40
CA GLU A 185 15.97 -13.60 -12.85
C GLU A 185 17.35 -13.63 -12.17
N ASP A 186 18.28 -12.79 -12.61
CA ASP A 186 19.64 -12.75 -12.07
C ASP A 186 19.64 -12.02 -10.71
N GLU A 187 18.94 -10.88 -10.64
CA GLU A 187 18.74 -10.12 -9.41
C GLU A 187 17.59 -10.67 -8.55
N ARG A 188 16.79 -11.60 -9.10
CA ARG A 188 15.61 -12.21 -8.48
C ARG A 188 14.62 -11.17 -7.95
N ALA A 189 14.41 -10.10 -8.71
CA ALA A 189 13.63 -8.96 -8.27
C ALA A 189 12.73 -8.39 -9.38
N TRP A 190 11.59 -7.82 -8.99
CA TRP A 190 10.77 -7.03 -9.89
C TRP A 190 11.36 -5.64 -10.10
N ILE A 191 11.50 -5.28 -11.39
CA ILE A 191 11.98 -3.99 -11.88
C ILE A 191 10.82 -3.25 -12.57
N CYS A 192 10.67 -1.97 -12.26
CA CYS A 192 9.63 -1.10 -12.79
C CYS A 192 10.22 -0.11 -13.80
N ALA A 193 9.54 0.05 -14.94
CA ALA A 193 9.92 1.02 -15.95
C ALA A 193 9.40 2.45 -15.69
N GLY A 194 8.66 2.66 -14.59
CA GLY A 194 8.09 3.96 -14.23
C GLY A 194 9.15 4.93 -13.71
N GLU A 195 9.15 6.17 -14.21
CA GLU A 195 10.16 7.20 -13.89
C GLU A 195 10.21 7.55 -12.40
N HIS A 196 9.06 7.52 -11.72
CA HIS A 196 8.92 7.84 -10.30
C HIS A 196 9.18 6.63 -9.39
N SER A 197 9.34 5.44 -9.96
CA SER A 197 9.41 4.22 -9.18
C SER A 197 10.78 4.06 -8.52
N PRO A 198 10.86 3.71 -7.23
CA PRO A 198 12.13 3.33 -6.60
C PRO A 198 12.64 1.97 -7.12
N ARG A 199 11.87 1.29 -7.99
CA ARG A 199 12.13 -0.04 -8.51
C ARG A 199 12.76 -0.04 -9.90
N GLY A 200 13.36 1.08 -10.34
CA GLY A 200 14.20 1.10 -11.55
C GLY A 200 15.47 0.25 -11.43
N THR A 201 15.85 -0.08 -10.20
CA THR A 201 16.83 -1.11 -9.81
C THR A 201 16.23 -2.02 -8.74
N PRO A 202 16.84 -3.17 -8.41
CA PRO A 202 16.36 -4.01 -7.31
C PRO A 202 16.17 -3.20 -6.02
N LEU A 203 15.06 -3.43 -5.32
CA LEU A 203 14.81 -2.77 -4.04
C LEU A 203 15.91 -3.15 -3.05
N GLY A 204 16.52 -2.17 -2.39
CA GLY A 204 17.59 -2.43 -1.45
C GLY A 204 18.90 -2.91 -2.11
N ASP A 205 19.17 -2.53 -3.36
CA ASP A 205 20.44 -2.88 -4.06
C ASP A 205 21.71 -2.54 -3.27
N HIS A 206 21.65 -1.50 -2.42
CA HIS A 206 22.74 -1.09 -1.53
C HIS A 206 22.95 -2.00 -0.31
N LEU A 207 22.07 -2.98 -0.08
CA LEU A 207 22.14 -3.88 1.06
C LEU A 207 23.11 -5.04 0.81
N PRO A 208 23.74 -5.60 1.88
CA PRO A 208 24.49 -6.85 1.78
C PRO A 208 23.65 -8.01 1.22
N ASP A 209 24.29 -8.94 0.51
CA ASP A 209 23.64 -10.08 -0.16
C ASP A 209 22.64 -10.83 0.72
N ALA A 210 23.01 -11.15 1.96
CA ALA A 210 22.14 -11.89 2.88
C ALA A 210 20.85 -11.12 3.21
N GLN A 211 20.91 -9.78 3.28
CA GLN A 211 19.73 -8.93 3.49
C GLN A 211 18.88 -8.84 2.22
N ARG A 212 19.51 -8.75 1.04
CA ARG A 212 18.79 -8.77 -0.25
C ARG A 212 18.02 -10.07 -0.45
N THR A 213 18.63 -11.22 -0.17
CA THR A 213 17.95 -12.52 -0.22
C THR A 213 16.79 -12.61 0.78
N ALA A 214 16.93 -12.04 1.98
CA ALA A 214 15.85 -12.02 2.96
C ALA A 214 14.69 -11.09 2.53
N LEU A 215 15.00 -9.94 1.92
CA LEU A 215 14.02 -9.02 1.35
C LEU A 215 13.25 -9.67 0.19
N GLU A 216 13.94 -10.36 -0.70
CA GLU A 216 13.35 -11.11 -1.79
C GLU A 216 12.32 -12.12 -1.27
N HIS A 217 12.73 -12.99 -0.35
CA HIS A 217 11.84 -14.00 0.24
C HIS A 217 10.63 -13.40 0.96
N CYS A 218 10.74 -12.15 1.42
CA CYS A 218 9.65 -11.43 2.07
C CYS A 218 8.64 -10.85 1.07
N LEU A 219 9.09 -10.37 -0.10
CA LEU A 219 8.26 -9.77 -1.14
C LEU A 219 7.61 -10.81 -2.05
N THR A 220 8.30 -11.92 -2.28
CA THR A 220 7.81 -13.07 -3.05
C THR A 220 7.89 -14.33 -2.20
N PRO A 221 7.16 -14.39 -1.07
CA PRO A 221 7.12 -15.60 -0.26
C PRO A 221 6.63 -16.73 -1.15
N ALA A 222 7.50 -17.71 -1.40
CA ALA A 222 7.19 -18.84 -2.25
C ALA A 222 5.86 -19.43 -1.78
N GLY A 223 4.89 -19.56 -2.69
CA GLY A 223 3.66 -20.27 -2.40
C GLY A 223 4.03 -21.63 -1.81
N GLY A 224 3.62 -21.86 -0.56
CA GLY A 224 3.81 -23.14 0.13
C GLY A 224 3.09 -24.28 -0.58
#